data_AF-A0A537U009-F1
#
_entry.id   AF-A0A537U009-F1
#
_cell.length_a   1.000
_cell.length_b   1.000
_cell.length_c   1.000
_cell.angle_alpha   90.00
_cell.angle_beta   90.00
_cell.angle_gamma   90.00
#
_symmetry.space_group_name_H-M   'P 1'
#
loop_
_entity.id
_entity.type
_entity.pdbx_description
1 polymer ?
#
loop_
_entity_poly.entity_id
_entity_poly.type
_entity_poly.pdbx_seq_one_letter_code
_entity_poly.pdbx_strand_id
1 'polypeptide(L)'
;ALAPALRAYLQAFAANLVSAGVRLIPLGQTDGQRVLAALEHVVAASAARASGTALDEVGGAAFRADIAGMRHESQHTRLFRS
;
A
#
# COMPACT_ATOMS: atom_id res chain seq x y z
N ALA A 1 -14.34 -11.37 -13.61
CA ALA A 1 -14.45 -10.14 -12.81
C ALA A 1 -13.34 -10.00 -11.74
N LEU A 2 -12.86 -11.08 -11.12
CA LEU A 2 -11.89 -11.03 -10.01
C LEU A 2 -10.55 -10.36 -10.37
N ALA A 3 -9.90 -10.76 -11.47
CA ALA A 3 -8.59 -10.21 -11.86
C ALA A 3 -8.57 -8.67 -12.02
N PRO A 4 -9.49 -8.02 -12.77
CA PRO A 4 -9.52 -6.56 -12.84
C PRO A 4 -9.89 -5.91 -11.50
N ALA A 5 -10.74 -6.55 -10.68
CA ALA A 5 -11.07 -6.04 -9.35
C ALA A 5 -9.87 -6.03 -8.40
N LEU A 6 -9.07 -7.11 -8.38
CA LEU A 6 -7.82 -7.17 -7.58
C LEU A 6 -6.83 -6.09 -7.99
N ARG A 7 -6.63 -5.90 -9.31
CA ARG A 7 -5.71 -4.87 -9.83
C ARG A 7 -6.20 -3.47 -9.45
N ALA A 8 -7.49 -3.19 -9.61
CA ALA A 8 -8.06 -1.88 -9.26
C ALA A 8 -7.98 -1.61 -7.75
N TYR A 9 -8.28 -2.60 -6.92
CA TYR A 9 -8.18 -2.48 -5.45
C TYR A 9 -6.75 -2.18 -5.01
N LEU A 10 -5.77 -2.93 -5.52
CA LEU A 10 -4.36 -2.74 -5.17
C LEU A 10 -3.80 -1.41 -5.71
N GLN A 11 -4.25 -0.96 -6.88
CA GLN A 11 -3.91 0.36 -7.41
C GLN A 11 -4.44 1.48 -6.50
N ALA A 12 -5.69 1.38 -6.06
CA ALA A 12 -6.28 2.34 -5.13
C ALA A 12 -5.58 2.34 -3.77
N PHE A 13 -5.21 1.16 -3.27
CA PHE A 13 -4.43 1.00 -2.05
C PHE A 13 -3.06 1.70 -2.16
N ALA A 14 -2.31 1.44 -3.24
CA ALA A 14 -1.04 2.10 -3.50
C ALA A 14 -1.20 3.62 -3.62
N ALA A 15 -2.21 4.10 -4.34
CA ALA A 15 -2.49 5.53 -4.48
C ALA A 15 -2.77 6.21 -3.12
N ASN A 16 -3.46 5.54 -2.20
CA ASN A 16 -3.70 6.05 -0.85
C ASN A 16 -2.40 6.20 -0.04
N LEU A 17 -1.50 5.21 -0.11
CA LEU A 17 -0.19 5.27 0.53
C LEU A 17 0.68 6.39 -0.05
N VAL A 18 0.72 6.52 -1.38
CA VAL A 18 1.44 7.60 -2.07
C VAL A 18 0.88 8.97 -1.67
N SER A 19 -0.45 9.11 -1.60
CA SER A 19 -1.11 10.34 -1.15
C SER A 19 -0.74 10.70 0.30
N ALA A 20 -0.61 9.72 1.19
CA ALA A 20 -0.07 9.94 2.53
C ALA A 20 1.40 10.37 2.50
N GLY A 21 2.24 9.75 1.66
CA GLY A 21 3.65 10.11 1.48
C GLY A 21 3.86 11.53 0.97
N VAL A 22 3.08 11.95 -0.03
CA VAL A 22 3.01 13.36 -0.48
C VAL A 22 2.68 14.30 0.68
N ARG A 23 1.74 13.87 1.54
CA ARG A 23 1.35 14.46 2.85
C ARG A 23 2.53 14.75 3.78
N LEU A 24 3.33 13.72 4.01
CA LEU A 24 4.21 13.59 5.19
C LEU A 24 5.71 13.77 4.88
N ILE A 25 6.14 13.53 3.64
CA ILE A 25 7.58 13.55 3.20
C ILE A 25 7.93 14.83 2.41
N PRO A 26 7.08 15.86 2.44
CA PRO A 26 7.00 16.94 1.44
C PRO A 26 7.27 16.63 -0.04
N LEU A 27 6.74 15.53 -0.59
CA LEU A 27 6.87 15.26 -2.04
C LEU A 27 5.91 16.11 -2.87
N GLY A 28 6.31 16.47 -4.10
CA GLY A 28 5.41 17.12 -5.06
C GLY A 28 4.39 16.16 -5.67
N GLN A 29 3.27 16.68 -6.20
CA GLN A 29 2.24 15.88 -6.89
C GLN A 29 2.81 15.08 -8.06
N THR A 30 3.71 15.69 -8.85
CA THR A 30 4.40 15.02 -9.96
C THR A 30 5.23 13.85 -9.48
N ASP A 31 5.92 13.98 -8.34
CA ASP A 31 6.70 12.89 -7.78
C ASP A 31 5.81 11.78 -7.23
N GLY A 32 4.65 12.12 -6.65
CA GLY A 32 3.62 11.15 -6.31
C GLY A 32 3.17 10.31 -7.51
N GLN A 33 2.89 10.96 -8.65
CA GLN A 33 2.53 10.24 -9.88
C GLN A 33 3.68 9.35 -10.41
N ARG A 34 4.93 9.83 -10.34
CA ARG A 34 6.10 9.01 -10.71
C ARG A 34 6.24 7.77 -9.83
N VAL A 35 6.02 7.90 -8.52
CA VAL A 35 6.02 6.76 -7.60
C VAL A 35 4.90 5.79 -7.95
N LEU A 36 3.67 6.28 -8.20
CA LEU A 36 2.55 5.41 -8.55
C LEU A 36 2.79 4.66 -9.87
N ALA A 37 3.33 5.33 -10.89
CA ALA A 37 3.73 4.69 -12.14
C ALA A 37 4.83 3.63 -11.91
N ALA A 38 5.83 3.94 -11.07
CA ALA A 38 6.87 2.97 -10.72
C ALA A 38 6.32 1.75 -9.97
N LEU A 39 5.22 1.88 -9.22
CA LEU A 39 4.58 0.78 -8.49
C LEU A 39 3.68 -0.11 -9.35
N GLU A 40 3.41 0.25 -10.62
CA GLU A 40 2.44 -0.47 -11.45
C GLU A 40 2.80 -1.97 -11.60
N HIS A 41 4.09 -2.27 -11.81
CA HIS A 41 4.56 -3.65 -11.93
C HIS A 41 4.37 -4.45 -10.62
N VAL A 42 4.55 -3.80 -9.45
CA VAL A 42 4.34 -4.42 -8.14
C VAL A 42 2.87 -4.71 -7.91
N VAL A 43 1.98 -3.78 -8.30
CA VAL A 43 0.52 -3.97 -8.24
C VAL A 43 0.10 -5.15 -9.12
N ALA A 44 0.61 -5.22 -10.36
CA ALA A 44 0.31 -6.31 -11.28
C ALA A 44 0.78 -7.67 -10.74
N ALA A 45 2.02 -7.75 -10.25
CA ALA A 45 2.59 -8.98 -9.69
C ALA A 45 1.86 -9.42 -8.41
N SER A 46 1.47 -8.46 -7.56
CA SER A 46 0.74 -8.74 -6.33
C SER A 46 -0.69 -9.21 -6.62
N ALA A 47 -1.37 -8.63 -7.61
CA ALA A 47 -2.69 -9.08 -8.05
C ALA A 47 -2.64 -10.52 -8.60
N ALA A 48 -1.62 -10.84 -9.42
CA ALA A 48 -1.42 -12.17 -9.97
C ALA A 48 -1.15 -13.21 -8.86
N ARG A 49 -0.27 -12.88 -7.92
CA ARG A 49 -0.01 -13.74 -6.74
C ARG A 49 -1.28 -13.95 -5.92
N ALA A 50 -1.97 -12.87 -5.53
CA ALA A 50 -3.18 -12.94 -4.71
C ALA A 50 -4.29 -13.77 -5.35
N SER A 51 -4.42 -13.74 -6.69
CA SER A 51 -5.42 -14.54 -7.40
C SER A 51 -5.13 -16.06 -7.37
N GLY A 52 -3.89 -16.47 -7.12
CA GLY A 52 -3.46 -17.87 -7.09
C GLY A 52 -3.16 -18.42 -5.71
N THR A 53 -3.12 -17.58 -4.66
CA THR A 53 -2.84 -18.00 -3.28
C THR A 53 -4.06 -18.68 -2.67
N ALA A 54 -3.89 -19.91 -2.17
CA ALA A 54 -4.94 -20.60 -1.43
C ALA A 54 -5.17 -19.93 -0.07
N LEU A 55 -6.41 -19.99 0.44
CA LEU A 55 -6.78 -19.23 1.64
C LEU A 55 -6.03 -19.68 2.91
N ASP A 56 -5.70 -20.95 3.02
CA ASP A 56 -4.91 -21.54 4.10
C ASP A 56 -3.42 -21.15 4.04
N GLU A 57 -2.95 -20.66 2.90
CA GLU A 57 -1.62 -20.07 2.72
C GLU A 57 -1.61 -18.55 2.97
N VAL A 58 -2.76 -17.93 3.23
CA VAL A 58 -2.85 -16.50 3.53
C VAL A 58 -2.28 -16.25 4.92
N GLY A 59 -1.09 -15.66 4.93
CA GLY A 59 -0.41 -15.21 6.13
C GLY A 59 0.78 -14.35 5.75
N GLY A 60 1.31 -13.61 6.72
CA GLY A 60 2.49 -12.78 6.48
C GLY A 60 3.03 -12.19 7.78
N ALA A 61 4.30 -11.81 7.74
CA ALA A 61 4.95 -11.04 8.79
C ALA A 61 5.62 -9.84 8.12
N ALA A 62 4.99 -8.67 8.23
CA ALA A 62 5.48 -7.43 7.65
C ALA A 62 6.18 -6.62 8.73
N PHE A 63 7.21 -7.21 9.36
CA PHE A 63 7.81 -6.71 10.62
C PHE A 63 7.98 -5.20 10.71
N ARG A 64 8.47 -4.56 9.65
CA ARG A 64 8.65 -3.10 9.62
C ARG A 64 7.32 -2.35 9.68
N ALA A 65 6.32 -2.78 8.92
CA ALA A 65 4.99 -2.20 8.93
C ALA A 65 4.27 -2.49 10.26
N ASP A 66 4.40 -3.71 10.78
CA ASP A 66 3.78 -4.12 12.05
C ASP A 66 4.31 -3.26 13.22
N ILE A 67 5.63 -3.13 13.34
CA ILE A 67 6.26 -2.28 14.36
C ILE A 67 5.90 -0.80 14.17
N ALA A 68 5.84 -0.32 12.93
CA ALA A 68 5.44 1.06 12.66
C ALA A 68 3.98 1.32 13.07
N GLY A 69 3.07 0.37 12.86
CA GLY A 69 1.69 0.43 13.34
C GLY A 69 1.61 0.50 14.87
N MET A 70 2.35 -0.37 15.57
CA MET A 70 2.43 -0.33 17.04
C MET A 70 2.96 1.02 17.56
N ARG A 71 3.96 1.60 16.88
CA ARG A 71 4.45 2.95 17.23
C ARG A 71 3.42 4.04 16.97
N HIS A 72 2.68 3.93 15.87
CA HIS A 72 1.64 4.90 15.48
C HIS A 72 0.53 5.00 16.53
N GLU A 73 0.23 3.91 17.24
CA GLU A 73 -0.72 3.92 18.37
C GLU A 73 -0.33 4.95 19.44
N SER A 74 0.94 4.96 19.83
CA SER A 74 1.51 5.86 20.86
C SER A 74 2.01 7.21 20.33
N GLN A 75 1.85 7.49 19.04
CA GLN A 75 2.42 8.69 18.43
C GLN A 75 1.69 9.96 18.91
N HIS A 76 2.43 10.89 19.51
CA HIS A 76 1.87 12.12 20.09
C HIS A 76 1.18 13.03 19.06
N THR A 77 1.79 13.22 17.89
CA THR A 77 1.22 14.02 16.80
C THR A 77 0.84 13.10 15.63
N ARG A 78 -0.46 12.94 15.37
CA ARG A 78 -0.98 12.08 14.29
C ARG A 78 -1.87 12.86 13.33
N LEU A 79 -1.49 12.84 12.05
CA LEU A 79 -2.30 13.41 10.97
C LEU A 79 -3.33 12.42 10.42
N PHE A 80 -3.07 11.13 10.55
CA PHE A 80 -3.93 10.04 10.08
C PHE A 80 -4.44 9.20 11.25
N ARG A 81 -5.66 8.68 11.09
CA ARG A 81 -6.28 7.75 12.04
C ARG A 81 -6.14 6.34 11.46
N SER A 82 -5.09 5.64 11.86
CA SER A 82 -4.82 4.23 11.58
C SER A 82 -4.34 3.54 12.84
#